data_AF-A0A816MM86-F1
#
_entry.id   AF-A0A816MM86-F1
#
_cell.length_a   1.000
_cell.length_b   1.000
_cell.length_c   1.000
_cell.angle_alpha   90.00
_cell.angle_beta   90.00
_cell.angle_gamma   90.00
#
_symmetry.space_group_name_H-M   'P 1'
#
loop_
_entity.id
_entity.type
_entity.pdbx_description
1 polymer ?
#
loop_
_entity_poly.entity_id
_entity_poly.type
_entity_poly.pdbx_seq_one_letter_code
_entity_poly.pdbx_strand_id
1 'polypeptide(L)'
;MHSPLTIIVRIGSVANPNVQSEVHIYINSEQMGYFFLMITMYSLASLPLIYVYSFSPRSELIGFINFLVVNFVACFFDTVLAFIALFSQRQSTSTTRVARLTSIVNLIRWVIAVFFPCVNYKRALFNIRLKSNQECISAVNSLMLTNDSATESWMSTHESGIGIQFIIFCIQIFVWSMILILIESGTNIKLGCRRCCNCENDLAETDTRSPLGDVEGAIPQQWNDAHLDEDVRNERRLLREETNLSASSVILVRDLAKRFKKRKEKSLHRRIFTAVDHLNFHVTQRSCFGLLGTYIIRANGAGKTTTFRMLINDLKPTSGEIIINGKDINKKERDLDIGFCPQFDWLINDLTVIEILLLFARLKGLKWSEIPTMCNHMIELFGLDIYETRKIQNLSGGNKRKVSAALAFIANPSLVLLDEPTTGLDAAAKRKLWDVIRAARDAGLTIILTSHSMEECEALCTKIGIMKLGQLMCLGNLQRLKNRFGHGYAVQVKLPLRDIEIFKQELMLTLPGVQIDEQHNGILFCTVPFSSISPAQNYASSNSLRLAHVFDLFHKKKEEKSIESYSITQTTLEQIFIHLSGEDQYINTDEKK
;
A
#
# COMPACT_ATOMS: atom_id res chain seq x y z
N MET A 1 -2.74 -6.78 -65.52
CA MET A 1 -3.41 -5.53 -65.09
C MET A 1 -4.18 -5.84 -63.81
N HIS A 2 -3.53 -5.71 -62.65
CA HIS A 2 -4.23 -5.80 -61.36
C HIS A 2 -4.78 -4.40 -61.05
N SER A 3 -6.10 -4.29 -60.93
CA SER A 3 -6.77 -3.07 -60.45
C SER A 3 -6.23 -2.71 -59.06
N PRO A 4 -5.81 -1.45 -58.81
CA PRO A 4 -5.38 -1.04 -57.48
C PRO A 4 -6.53 -1.26 -56.48
N LEU A 5 -6.21 -1.87 -55.35
CA LEU A 5 -7.18 -2.11 -54.27
C LEU A 5 -7.36 -0.79 -53.52
N THR A 6 -8.51 -0.16 -53.70
CA THR A 6 -8.85 1.11 -53.04
C THR A 6 -9.22 0.83 -51.59
N ILE A 7 -8.36 1.23 -50.64
CA ILE A 7 -8.74 1.26 -49.22
C ILE A 7 -9.42 2.59 -48.96
N ILE A 8 -10.73 2.53 -48.74
CA ILE A 8 -11.54 3.67 -48.32
C ILE A 8 -11.44 3.75 -46.80
N VAL A 9 -10.59 4.65 -46.29
CA VAL A 9 -10.60 4.98 -44.87
C VAL A 9 -11.70 6.03 -44.67
N ARG A 10 -12.85 5.60 -44.16
CA ARG A 10 -13.95 6.51 -43.80
C ARG A 10 -13.65 7.15 -42.45
N ILE A 11 -13.30 8.44 -42.47
CA ILE A 11 -13.15 9.22 -41.25
C ILE A 11 -14.47 9.94 -41.01
N GLY A 12 -15.18 9.57 -39.94
CA GLY A 12 -16.42 10.23 -39.55
C GLY A 12 -16.15 11.64 -39.02
N SER A 13 -16.84 12.64 -39.55
CA SER A 13 -16.87 13.99 -38.98
C SER A 13 -17.73 14.02 -37.71
N VAL A 14 -17.20 14.54 -36.60
CA VAL A 14 -17.96 14.72 -35.34
C VAL A 14 -19.11 15.73 -35.51
N ALA A 15 -19.03 16.63 -36.51
CA ALA A 15 -20.02 17.67 -36.74
C ALA A 15 -21.22 17.21 -37.60
N ASN A 16 -21.09 16.14 -38.38
CA ASN A 16 -22.19 15.62 -39.19
C ASN A 16 -21.95 14.13 -39.53
N PRO A 17 -22.63 13.17 -38.86
CA PRO A 17 -22.38 11.74 -39.04
C PRO A 17 -22.74 11.21 -40.45
N ASN A 18 -23.48 12.00 -41.25
CA ASN A 18 -23.88 11.67 -42.61
C ASN A 18 -22.91 12.17 -43.70
N VAL A 19 -21.90 12.97 -43.34
CA VAL A 19 -20.87 13.42 -44.28
C VAL A 19 -19.61 12.58 -44.04
N GLN A 20 -19.49 11.48 -44.78
CA GLN A 20 -18.28 10.66 -44.81
C GLN A 20 -17.31 11.28 -45.81
N SER A 21 -16.22 11.87 -45.32
CA SER A 21 -15.09 12.21 -46.18
C SER A 21 -14.32 10.93 -46.50
N GLU A 22 -14.51 10.40 -47.71
CA GLU A 22 -13.76 9.26 -48.22
C GLU A 22 -12.36 9.72 -48.63
N VAL A 23 -11.35 9.39 -47.82
CA VAL A 23 -9.95 9.59 -48.20
C VAL A 23 -9.48 8.32 -48.90
N HIS A 24 -9.52 8.32 -50.23
CA HIS A 24 -9.02 7.20 -51.04
C HIS A 24 -7.50 7.14 -50.95
N ILE A 25 -6.94 6.24 -50.14
CA ILE A 25 -5.50 5.96 -50.19
C ILE A 25 -5.30 4.89 -51.26
N TYR A 26 -4.80 5.29 -52.44
CA TYR A 26 -4.45 4.36 -53.51
C TYR A 26 -3.15 3.65 -53.13
N ILE A 27 -3.25 2.42 -52.64
CA ILE A 27 -2.11 1.58 -52.28
C ILE A 27 -2.12 0.38 -53.22
N ASN A 28 -1.09 0.20 -54.04
CA ASN A 28 -0.96 -1.01 -54.85
C ASN A 28 -0.76 -2.23 -53.94
N SER A 29 -1.07 -3.45 -54.40
CA SER A 29 -0.97 -4.68 -53.61
C SER A 29 0.42 -4.91 -52.98
N GLU A 30 1.49 -4.50 -53.67
CA GLU A 30 2.88 -4.55 -53.16
C GLU A 30 3.18 -3.50 -52.08
N GLN A 31 2.40 -2.42 -52.03
CA GLN A 31 2.62 -1.28 -51.13
C GLN A 31 1.86 -1.41 -49.80
N MET A 32 0.87 -2.31 -49.73
CA MET A 32 0.11 -2.62 -48.52
C MET A 32 1.00 -3.15 -47.39
N GLY A 33 2.04 -3.91 -47.73
CA GLY A 33 3.01 -4.41 -46.76
C GLY A 33 3.70 -3.29 -45.98
N TYR A 34 4.10 -2.20 -46.66
CA TYR A 34 4.73 -1.06 -46.01
C TYR A 34 3.77 -0.32 -45.07
N PHE A 35 2.50 -0.19 -45.43
CA PHE A 35 1.50 0.45 -44.57
C PHE A 35 1.24 -0.35 -43.28
N PHE A 36 1.10 -1.68 -43.38
CA PHE A 36 0.96 -2.52 -42.18
C PHE A 36 2.24 -2.51 -41.33
N LEU A 37 3.42 -2.61 -41.95
CA LEU A 37 4.70 -2.52 -41.25
C LEU A 37 4.83 -1.18 -40.51
N MET A 38 4.39 -0.08 -41.13
CA MET A 38 4.35 1.24 -40.51
C MET A 38 3.46 1.30 -39.26
N ILE A 39 2.25 0.75 -39.32
CA ILE A 39 1.35 0.69 -38.14
C ILE A 39 1.99 -0.14 -37.03
N THR A 40 2.53 -1.32 -37.36
CA THR A 40 3.16 -2.19 -36.35
C THR A 40 4.37 -1.54 -35.68
N MET A 41 5.24 -0.88 -36.45
CA MET A 41 6.40 -0.16 -35.92
C MET A 41 5.99 1.03 -35.06
N TYR A 42 4.94 1.76 -35.44
CA TYR A 42 4.37 2.82 -34.60
C TYR A 42 3.82 2.28 -33.28
N SER A 43 3.10 1.16 -33.31
CA SER A 43 2.59 0.51 -32.09
C SER A 43 3.74 0.07 -31.17
N LEU A 44 4.78 -0.58 -31.72
CA LEU A 44 5.94 -1.02 -30.95
C LEU A 44 6.74 0.17 -30.37
N ALA A 45 6.86 1.27 -31.09
CA ALA A 45 7.54 2.47 -30.61
C ALA A 45 6.74 3.24 -29.56
N SER A 46 5.41 3.25 -29.64
CA SER A 46 4.54 3.97 -28.71
C SER A 46 4.32 3.25 -27.38
N LEU A 47 4.38 1.91 -27.34
CA LEU A 47 4.17 1.14 -26.13
C LEU A 47 5.15 1.52 -24.99
N PRO A 48 6.49 1.45 -25.15
CA PRO A 48 7.41 1.82 -24.07
C PRO A 48 7.26 3.28 -23.64
N LEU A 49 6.93 4.18 -24.58
CA LEU A 49 6.67 5.59 -24.27
C LEU A 49 5.45 5.75 -23.33
N ILE A 50 4.34 5.05 -23.61
CA ILE A 50 3.13 5.09 -22.77
C ILE A 50 3.44 4.63 -21.35
N TYR A 51 4.22 3.55 -21.19
CA TYR A 51 4.66 3.07 -19.88
C TYR A 51 5.54 4.09 -19.15
N VAL A 52 6.47 4.76 -19.84
CA VAL A 52 7.27 5.84 -19.21
C VAL A 52 6.37 6.99 -18.73
N TYR A 53 5.31 7.31 -19.48
CA TYR A 53 4.33 8.33 -19.07
C TYR A 53 3.46 7.90 -17.88
N SER A 54 3.21 6.60 -17.67
CA SER A 54 2.37 6.14 -16.56
C SER A 54 2.97 6.40 -15.18
N PHE A 55 4.29 6.63 -15.08
CA PHE A 55 4.95 6.98 -13.82
C PHE A 55 4.76 8.44 -13.37
N SER A 56 4.18 9.32 -14.21
CA SER A 56 4.06 10.76 -13.91
C SER A 56 2.75 11.21 -13.22
N PRO A 57 1.56 10.73 -13.59
CA PRO A 57 0.28 11.20 -13.08
C PRO A 57 -0.19 10.43 -11.83
N ARG A 58 -0.87 11.11 -10.89
CA ARG A 58 -1.44 10.47 -9.67
C ARG A 58 -2.70 9.65 -9.93
N SER A 59 -3.30 9.77 -11.12
CA SER A 59 -4.48 9.01 -11.51
C SER A 59 -4.41 8.57 -12.96
N GLU A 60 -4.95 7.38 -13.22
CA GLU A 60 -4.94 6.72 -14.53
C GLU A 60 -5.59 7.59 -15.62
N LEU A 61 -6.75 8.19 -15.31
CA LEU A 61 -7.49 9.05 -16.25
C LEU A 61 -6.74 10.34 -16.59
N ILE A 62 -6.15 11.01 -15.61
CA ILE A 62 -5.38 12.24 -15.85
C ILE A 62 -4.14 11.91 -16.67
N GLY A 63 -3.52 10.75 -16.42
CA GLY A 63 -2.40 10.26 -17.20
C GLY A 63 -2.73 10.07 -18.68
N PHE A 64 -3.82 9.37 -18.95
CA PHE A 64 -4.30 9.14 -20.30
C PHE A 64 -4.61 10.46 -21.03
N ILE A 65 -5.32 11.38 -20.39
CA ILE A 65 -5.66 12.69 -20.98
C ILE A 65 -4.39 13.50 -21.29
N ASN A 66 -3.45 13.57 -20.33
CA ASN A 66 -2.20 14.30 -20.53
C ASN A 66 -1.37 13.72 -21.67
N PHE A 67 -1.26 12.39 -21.75
CA PHE A 67 -0.57 11.72 -22.85
C PHE A 67 -1.18 12.07 -24.21
N LEU A 68 -2.52 12.04 -24.31
CA LEU A 68 -3.22 12.37 -25.54
C LEU A 68 -3.00 13.83 -25.94
N VAL A 69 -3.12 14.77 -24.99
CA VAL A 69 -2.92 16.21 -25.22
C VAL A 69 -1.48 16.50 -25.67
N VAL A 70 -0.48 15.95 -24.99
CA VAL A 70 0.93 16.17 -25.35
C VAL A 70 1.24 15.67 -26.76
N ASN A 71 0.76 14.48 -27.13
CA ASN A 71 0.95 13.95 -28.49
C ASN A 71 0.23 14.79 -29.55
N PHE A 72 -0.99 15.26 -29.25
CA PHE A 72 -1.73 16.14 -30.15
C PHE A 72 -0.99 17.47 -30.37
N VAL A 73 -0.52 18.10 -29.29
CA VAL A 73 0.25 19.35 -29.34
C VAL A 73 1.56 19.17 -30.10
N ALA A 74 2.28 18.06 -29.90
CA ALA A 74 3.50 17.75 -30.63
C ALA A 74 3.24 17.62 -32.15
N CYS A 75 2.17 16.92 -32.54
CA CYS A 75 1.74 16.80 -33.93
C CYS A 75 1.38 18.16 -34.55
N PHE A 76 0.61 18.99 -33.83
CA PHE A 76 0.19 20.32 -34.27
C PHE A 76 1.40 21.25 -34.42
N PHE A 77 2.28 21.29 -33.42
CA PHE A 77 3.50 22.09 -33.46
C PHE A 77 4.39 21.69 -34.64
N ASP A 78 4.54 20.39 -34.90
CA ASP A 78 5.24 19.92 -36.09
C ASP A 78 4.55 20.35 -37.40
N THR A 79 3.21 20.40 -37.48
CA THR A 79 2.56 20.93 -38.68
C THR A 79 2.83 22.42 -38.88
N VAL A 80 2.78 23.23 -37.81
CA VAL A 80 3.07 24.66 -37.87
C VAL A 80 4.52 24.91 -38.30
N LEU A 81 5.48 24.18 -37.73
CA LEU A 81 6.88 24.25 -38.16
C LEU A 81 7.08 23.85 -39.63
N ALA A 82 6.27 22.92 -40.14
CA ALA A 82 6.30 22.55 -41.56
C ALA A 82 5.92 23.75 -42.41
N PHE A 83 4.79 24.38 -42.12
CA PHE A 83 4.32 25.57 -42.84
C PHE A 83 5.31 26.73 -42.77
N ILE A 84 5.95 26.96 -41.62
CA ILE A 84 7.00 27.99 -41.49
C ILE A 84 8.20 27.67 -42.38
N ALA A 85 8.66 26.41 -42.41
CA ALA A 85 9.75 25.98 -43.28
C ALA A 85 9.39 26.16 -44.77
N LEU A 86 8.17 25.79 -45.18
CA LEU A 86 7.65 25.96 -46.53
C LEU A 86 7.63 27.43 -46.96
N PHE A 87 7.08 28.31 -46.10
CA PHE A 87 6.98 29.74 -46.39
C PHE A 87 8.36 30.41 -46.48
N SER A 88 9.26 30.05 -45.55
CA SER A 88 10.65 30.52 -45.54
C SER A 88 11.41 30.12 -46.81
N GLN A 89 11.17 28.91 -47.32
CA GLN A 89 11.80 28.41 -48.56
C GLN A 89 11.26 29.12 -49.80
N ARG A 90 9.95 29.40 -49.87
CA ARG A 90 9.33 30.12 -50.99
C ARG A 90 9.81 31.57 -51.12
N GLN A 91 10.15 32.23 -50.01
CA GLN A 91 10.64 33.61 -49.97
C GLN A 91 12.15 33.73 -50.23
N SER A 92 12.86 32.60 -50.37
CA SER A 92 14.32 32.52 -50.46
C SER A 92 14.86 32.86 -51.86
N THR A 93 14.61 34.08 -52.32
CA THR A 93 15.44 34.74 -53.33
C THR A 93 16.47 35.62 -52.61
N SER A 94 17.63 35.04 -52.27
CA SER A 94 18.93 35.71 -51.99
C SER A 94 19.39 36.14 -50.57
N THR A 95 18.74 35.77 -49.45
CA THR A 95 19.21 36.21 -48.10
C THR A 95 19.74 35.06 -47.22
N THR A 96 21.04 35.10 -46.86
CA THR A 96 21.74 34.09 -46.03
C THR A 96 21.12 33.83 -44.65
N ARG A 97 20.35 34.79 -44.12
CA ARG A 97 19.63 34.65 -42.83
C ARG A 97 18.44 33.68 -42.91
N VAL A 98 17.73 33.65 -44.04
CA VAL A 98 16.53 32.82 -44.24
C VAL A 98 16.91 31.34 -44.32
N ALA A 99 18.00 31.02 -45.04
CA ALA A 99 18.54 29.66 -45.12
C ALA A 99 18.97 29.08 -43.75
N ARG A 100 19.57 29.92 -42.88
CA ARG A 100 19.92 29.50 -41.50
C ARG A 100 18.67 29.21 -40.67
N LEU A 101 17.63 30.04 -40.78
CA LEU A 101 16.38 29.83 -40.05
C LEU A 101 15.68 28.52 -40.48
N THR A 102 15.58 28.25 -41.79
CA THR A 102 15.01 27.00 -42.30
C THR A 102 15.78 25.78 -41.79
N SER A 103 17.11 25.85 -41.73
CA SER A 103 17.95 24.76 -41.20
C SER A 103 17.68 24.48 -39.72
N ILE A 104 17.52 25.53 -38.90
CA ILE A 104 17.19 25.40 -37.46
C ILE A 104 15.79 24.80 -37.28
N VAL A 105 14.80 25.28 -38.04
CA VAL A 105 13.43 24.74 -38.00
C VAL A 105 13.42 23.26 -38.38
N ASN A 106 14.16 22.86 -39.41
CA ASN A 106 14.29 21.46 -39.82
C ASN A 106 14.99 20.61 -38.75
N LEU A 107 15.99 21.14 -38.05
CA LEU A 107 16.61 20.45 -36.92
C LEU A 107 15.61 20.20 -35.78
N ILE A 108 14.88 21.23 -35.35
CA ILE A 108 13.86 21.12 -34.29
C ILE A 108 12.79 20.09 -34.68
N ARG A 109 12.35 20.13 -35.95
CA ARG A 109 11.45 19.16 -36.54
C ARG A 109 11.97 17.73 -36.39
N TRP A 110 13.23 17.44 -36.73
CA TRP A 110 13.79 16.09 -36.56
C TRP A 110 13.88 15.66 -35.10
N VAL A 111 14.27 16.57 -34.19
CA VAL A 111 14.33 16.28 -32.75
C VAL A 111 12.95 15.87 -32.21
N ILE A 112 11.90 16.61 -32.55
CA ILE A 112 10.52 16.30 -32.14
C ILE A 112 10.09 14.94 -32.72
N ALA A 113 10.42 14.66 -33.98
CA ALA A 113 10.07 13.40 -34.63
C ALA A 113 10.78 12.19 -33.99
N VAL A 114 12.00 12.36 -33.48
CA VAL A 114 12.72 11.30 -32.73
C VAL A 114 12.08 11.07 -31.36
N PHE A 115 11.64 12.11 -30.67
CA PHE A 115 11.06 11.95 -29.34
C PHE A 115 9.60 11.42 -29.37
N PHE A 116 8.79 11.88 -30.33
CA PHE A 116 7.36 11.56 -30.41
C PHE A 116 7.05 10.62 -31.60
N PRO A 117 6.74 9.33 -31.35
CA PRO A 117 6.36 8.38 -32.40
C PRO A 117 5.17 8.85 -33.25
N CYS A 118 4.23 9.59 -32.66
CA CYS A 118 3.06 10.12 -33.38
C CYS A 118 3.43 11.13 -34.47
N VAL A 119 4.46 11.95 -34.25
CA VAL A 119 4.95 12.93 -35.22
C VAL A 119 5.63 12.21 -36.38
N ASN A 120 6.45 11.19 -36.08
CA ASN A 120 7.08 10.35 -37.10
C ASN A 120 6.05 9.60 -37.95
N TYR A 121 5.03 9.02 -37.31
CA TYR A 121 3.92 8.33 -37.98
C TYR A 121 3.14 9.27 -38.91
N LYS A 122 2.79 10.47 -38.44
CA LYS A 122 2.13 11.51 -39.25
C LYS A 122 2.93 11.84 -40.51
N ARG A 123 4.25 12.02 -40.38
CA ARG A 123 5.13 12.31 -41.53
C ARG A 123 5.19 11.17 -42.52
N ALA A 124 5.25 9.93 -42.04
CA ALA A 124 5.22 8.77 -42.92
C ALA A 124 3.90 8.66 -43.69
N LEU A 125 2.75 8.89 -43.02
CA LEU A 125 1.45 8.94 -43.69
C LEU A 125 1.39 10.06 -44.75
N PHE A 126 1.97 11.22 -44.46
CA PHE A 126 2.07 12.31 -45.42
C PHE A 126 2.91 11.91 -46.65
N ASN A 127 4.07 11.25 -46.46
CA ASN A 127 4.92 10.80 -47.55
C ASN A 127 4.27 9.68 -48.38
N ILE A 128 3.56 8.75 -47.73
CA ILE A 128 2.74 7.72 -48.40
C ILE A 128 1.68 8.40 -49.27
N ARG A 129 0.98 9.40 -48.72
CA ARG A 129 -0.04 10.15 -49.46
C ARG A 129 0.54 10.90 -50.64
N LEU A 130 1.68 11.56 -50.44
CA LEU A 130 2.41 12.26 -51.48
C LEU A 130 2.79 11.31 -52.62
N LYS A 131 3.42 10.16 -52.32
CA LYS A 131 3.83 9.18 -53.33
C LYS A 131 2.66 8.47 -54.02
N SER A 132 1.51 8.33 -53.34
CA SER A 132 0.32 7.68 -53.91
C SER A 132 -0.41 8.52 -54.96
N ASN A 133 -0.22 9.85 -54.99
CA ASN A 133 -0.96 10.74 -55.87
C ASN A 133 -0.02 11.66 -56.68
N GLN A 134 0.04 11.42 -57.99
CA GLN A 134 0.89 12.16 -58.91
C GLN A 134 0.51 13.65 -59.02
N GLU A 135 -0.76 14.00 -58.81
CA GLU A 135 -1.21 15.40 -58.71
C GLU A 135 -0.69 16.09 -57.45
N CYS A 136 -0.56 15.35 -56.34
CA CYS A 136 0.02 15.91 -55.12
C CYS A 136 1.52 16.17 -55.28
N ILE A 137 2.24 15.28 -55.97
CA ILE A 137 3.67 15.47 -56.28
C ILE A 137 3.87 16.68 -57.18
N SER A 138 3.07 16.83 -58.25
CA SER A 138 3.17 17.98 -59.15
C SER A 138 2.84 19.30 -58.44
N ALA A 139 1.81 19.30 -57.57
CA ALA A 139 1.47 20.44 -56.74
C ALA A 139 2.61 20.80 -55.77
N VAL A 140 3.20 19.82 -55.08
CA VAL A 140 4.32 20.05 -54.14
C VAL A 140 5.57 20.52 -54.88
N ASN A 141 5.94 19.91 -56.02
CA ASN A 141 7.06 20.35 -56.84
C ASN A 141 6.89 21.78 -57.35
N SER A 142 5.66 22.16 -57.73
CA SER A 142 5.34 23.55 -58.11
C SER A 142 5.46 24.54 -56.94
N LEU A 143 5.15 24.09 -55.73
CA LEU A 143 5.19 24.91 -54.51
C LEU A 143 6.60 25.03 -53.92
N MET A 144 7.42 23.98 -54.07
CA MET A 144 8.71 23.78 -53.41
C MET A 144 9.92 23.98 -54.33
N LEU A 145 9.69 24.14 -55.64
CA LEU A 145 10.75 24.23 -56.66
C LEU A 145 11.67 22.98 -56.64
N THR A 146 11.11 21.83 -56.30
CA THR A 146 11.79 20.53 -56.26
C THR A 146 11.47 19.72 -57.52
N ASN A 147 12.38 18.81 -57.91
CA ASN A 147 12.19 17.89 -59.03
C ASN A 147 11.98 16.45 -58.53
N ASP A 148 11.12 16.27 -57.52
CA ASP A 148 10.86 14.93 -56.98
C ASP A 148 10.04 14.12 -57.98
N SER A 149 10.52 12.92 -58.29
CA SER A 149 9.86 12.00 -59.21
C SER A 149 9.10 10.91 -58.45
N ALA A 150 7.92 10.54 -58.94
CA ALA A 150 7.12 9.45 -58.37
C ALA A 150 7.78 8.06 -58.49
N THR A 151 8.90 7.96 -59.20
CA THR A 151 9.57 6.71 -59.58
C THR A 151 10.63 6.24 -58.59
N GLU A 152 10.97 7.03 -57.56
CA GLU A 152 11.91 6.58 -56.54
C GLU A 152 11.31 5.49 -55.64
N SER A 153 12.13 4.49 -55.28
CA SER A 153 11.74 3.41 -54.36
C SER A 153 11.07 3.97 -53.10
N TRP A 154 9.97 3.35 -52.65
CA TRP A 154 9.22 3.78 -51.47
C TRP A 154 10.09 3.76 -50.18
N MET A 155 11.11 2.90 -50.17
CA MET A 155 12.07 2.75 -49.08
C MET A 155 13.29 3.68 -49.20
N SER A 156 13.27 4.65 -50.11
CA SER A 156 14.36 5.63 -50.24
C SER A 156 14.55 6.42 -48.95
N THR A 157 15.82 6.76 -48.66
CA THR A 157 16.22 7.65 -47.57
C THR A 157 16.31 9.11 -48.02
N HIS A 158 16.05 9.39 -49.30
CA HIS A 158 16.01 10.74 -49.84
C HIS A 158 14.64 11.39 -49.65
N GLU A 159 14.56 12.71 -49.87
CA GLU A 159 13.33 13.49 -49.70
C GLU A 159 12.18 12.82 -50.50
N SER A 160 11.00 12.72 -49.86
CA SER A 160 9.80 11.95 -50.24
C SER A 160 9.72 10.45 -49.85
N GLY A 161 10.81 9.79 -49.43
CA GLY A 161 10.79 8.37 -49.01
C GLY A 161 10.25 8.09 -47.59
N ILE A 162 10.03 6.80 -47.26
CA ILE A 162 9.59 6.33 -45.93
C ILE A 162 10.75 5.69 -45.13
N GLY A 163 11.91 5.47 -45.78
CA GLY A 163 13.03 4.73 -45.19
C GLY A 163 13.58 5.36 -43.90
N ILE A 164 13.69 6.70 -43.84
CA ILE A 164 14.16 7.39 -42.64
C ILE A 164 13.18 7.21 -41.46
N GLN A 165 11.87 7.21 -41.72
CA GLN A 165 10.87 7.07 -40.66
C GLN A 165 10.96 5.69 -40.00
N PHE A 166 11.24 4.62 -40.77
CA PHE A 166 11.50 3.30 -40.20
C PHE A 166 12.73 3.27 -39.31
N ILE A 167 13.84 3.88 -39.75
CA ILE A 167 15.06 3.98 -38.93
C ILE A 167 14.77 4.71 -37.61
N ILE A 168 13.98 5.79 -37.67
CA ILE A 168 13.57 6.54 -36.47
C ILE A 168 12.70 5.68 -35.55
N PHE A 169 11.77 4.87 -36.07
CA PHE A 169 11.02 3.94 -35.22
C PHE A 169 11.91 2.92 -34.53
N CYS A 170 12.91 2.35 -35.23
CA CYS A 170 13.87 1.44 -34.61
C CYS A 170 14.65 2.12 -33.47
N ILE A 171 15.10 3.36 -33.69
CA ILE A 171 15.76 4.17 -32.65
C ILE A 171 14.81 4.44 -31.48
N GLN A 172 13.55 4.81 -31.75
CA GLN A 172 12.54 5.05 -30.71
C GLN A 172 12.27 3.83 -29.86
N ILE A 173 12.07 2.66 -30.48
CA ILE A 173 11.85 1.40 -29.78
C ILE A 173 13.02 1.12 -28.84
N PHE A 174 14.26 1.26 -29.33
CA PHE A 174 15.44 1.04 -28.51
C PHE A 174 15.57 2.04 -27.37
N VAL A 175 15.48 3.35 -27.66
CA VAL A 175 15.65 4.43 -26.67
C VAL A 175 14.59 4.35 -25.59
N TRP A 176 13.31 4.21 -25.95
CA TRP A 176 12.23 4.18 -24.97
C TRP A 176 12.21 2.89 -24.16
N SER A 177 12.53 1.74 -24.76
CA SER A 177 12.69 0.48 -24.01
C SER A 177 13.88 0.54 -23.05
N MET A 178 14.98 1.17 -23.46
CA MET A 178 16.15 1.33 -22.59
C MET A 178 15.85 2.28 -21.42
N ILE A 179 15.16 3.39 -21.66
CA ILE A 179 14.67 4.28 -20.59
C ILE A 179 13.73 3.53 -19.63
N LEU A 180 12.80 2.72 -20.15
CA LEU A 180 11.90 1.92 -19.33
C LEU A 180 12.66 0.95 -18.42
N ILE A 181 13.61 0.19 -18.97
CA ILE A 181 14.46 -0.74 -18.20
C ILE A 181 15.29 0.00 -17.15
N LEU A 182 15.80 1.19 -17.47
CA LEU A 182 16.56 2.00 -16.51
C LEU A 182 15.70 2.48 -15.34
N ILE A 183 14.46 2.89 -15.60
CA ILE A 183 13.49 3.28 -14.58
C ILE A 183 13.15 2.07 -13.69
N GLU A 184 12.83 0.92 -14.28
CA GLU A 184 12.46 -0.30 -13.54
C GLU A 184 13.64 -0.92 -12.75
N SER A 185 14.86 -0.87 -13.31
CA SER A 185 16.06 -1.38 -12.63
C SER A 185 16.47 -0.54 -11.41
N GLY A 186 15.77 0.56 -11.11
CA GLY A 186 16.02 1.41 -9.95
C GLY A 186 17.37 2.12 -10.00
N THR A 187 18.00 2.21 -11.18
CA THR A 187 19.17 3.06 -11.36
C THR A 187 18.71 4.52 -11.20
N ASN A 188 19.23 5.21 -10.19
CA ASN A 188 18.89 6.60 -9.85
C ASN A 188 19.31 7.58 -10.97
N ILE A 189 18.68 7.52 -12.13
CA ILE A 189 18.84 8.49 -13.19
C ILE A 189 17.96 9.67 -12.82
N LYS A 190 18.58 10.66 -12.18
CA LYS A 190 18.05 12.00 -11.98
C LYS A 190 18.01 12.73 -13.35
N LEU A 191 17.21 12.24 -14.29
CA LEU A 191 16.89 13.00 -15.49
C LEU A 191 16.01 14.17 -15.04
N GLY A 192 16.41 15.39 -15.41
CA GLY A 192 16.00 16.67 -14.83
C GLY A 192 14.53 17.08 -15.00
N CYS A 193 13.57 16.18 -14.83
CA CYS A 193 12.17 16.52 -14.66
C CYS A 193 11.82 16.58 -13.16
N ARG A 194 12.36 17.58 -12.47
CA ARG A 194 12.12 17.86 -11.03
C ARG A 194 10.66 18.20 -10.70
N ARG A 195 9.73 18.11 -11.67
CA ARG A 195 8.33 18.49 -11.54
C ARG A 195 7.33 17.41 -11.98
N CYS A 196 7.77 16.34 -12.67
CA CYS A 196 6.86 15.29 -13.19
C CYS A 196 7.01 13.92 -12.50
N CYS A 197 8.07 13.69 -11.71
CA CYS A 197 8.28 12.46 -10.94
C CYS A 197 7.90 12.62 -9.45
N ASN A 198 6.83 13.37 -9.17
CA ASN A 198 6.35 13.59 -7.79
C ASN A 198 5.17 12.66 -7.43
N CYS A 199 5.13 11.49 -8.06
CA CYS A 199 4.06 10.51 -7.92
C CYS A 199 4.71 9.15 -7.69
N GLU A 200 4.29 8.51 -6.59
CA GLU A 200 4.74 7.22 -6.03
C GLU A 200 6.04 7.15 -5.22
N ASN A 201 6.67 8.28 -4.89
CA ASN A 201 7.71 8.34 -3.85
C ASN A 201 7.38 9.22 -2.63
N ASP A 202 6.11 9.63 -2.44
CA ASP A 202 5.70 10.33 -1.21
C ASP A 202 5.71 9.43 0.06
N LEU A 203 6.12 8.16 -0.05
CA LEU A 203 6.53 7.29 1.07
C LEU A 203 7.93 6.66 0.91
N ALA A 204 8.60 6.87 -0.23
CA ALA A 204 9.93 6.37 -0.54
C ALA A 204 10.84 7.53 -1.00
N GLU A 205 11.10 8.47 -0.10
CA GLU A 205 12.17 9.46 -0.30
C GLU A 205 13.55 8.78 -0.17
N THR A 206 14.17 8.58 -1.33
CA THR A 206 15.61 8.71 -1.61
C THR A 206 16.58 8.25 -0.54
N ASP A 207 17.16 7.07 -0.80
CA ASP A 207 18.52 6.70 -0.41
C ASP A 207 19.51 7.82 -0.84
N THR A 208 19.96 8.61 0.13
CA THR A 208 21.35 9.06 0.16
C THR A 208 22.06 8.23 1.22
N ARG A 209 22.89 7.28 0.75
CA ARG A 209 24.07 6.83 1.49
C ARG A 209 24.97 8.03 1.72
N SER A 210 24.66 8.78 2.76
CA SER A 210 25.60 9.59 3.50
C SER A 210 25.42 9.13 4.94
N PRO A 211 26.50 8.79 5.68
CA PRO A 211 26.37 8.77 7.13
C PRO A 211 25.78 10.13 7.47
N LEU A 212 24.61 10.15 8.12
CA LEU A 212 24.11 11.37 8.72
C LEU A 212 25.19 11.75 9.72
N GLY A 213 26.10 12.62 9.29
CA GLY A 213 26.97 13.35 10.17
C GLY A 213 26.08 13.99 11.21
N ASP A 214 26.51 13.85 12.45
CA ASP A 214 25.86 14.34 13.64
C ASP A 214 25.28 15.73 13.39
N VAL A 215 23.96 15.80 13.17
CA VAL A 215 23.27 17.07 13.20
C VAL A 215 23.10 17.40 14.67
N GLU A 216 24.15 18.00 15.22
CA GLU A 216 24.12 18.78 16.45
C GLU A 216 22.93 19.74 16.37
N GLY A 217 21.90 19.49 17.17
CA GLY A 217 20.67 20.30 17.19
C GLY A 217 19.43 19.59 17.70
N ALA A 218 19.46 18.26 17.79
CA ALA A 218 18.54 17.51 18.65
C ALA A 218 19.34 16.37 19.26
N ILE A 219 19.86 16.62 20.47
CA ILE A 219 20.35 15.58 21.36
C ILE A 219 19.33 14.43 21.30
N PRO A 220 19.73 13.17 21.02
CA PRO A 220 18.83 12.05 21.20
C PRO A 220 18.37 12.17 22.64
N GLN A 221 17.09 12.48 22.85
CA GLN A 221 16.54 12.51 24.20
C GLN A 221 16.92 11.16 24.79
N GLN A 222 17.86 11.17 25.74
CA GLN A 222 18.46 9.97 26.28
C GLN A 222 17.32 9.31 27.04
N TRP A 223 16.71 8.30 26.42
CA TRP A 223 15.43 7.82 26.91
C TRP A 223 15.63 7.14 28.25
N ASN A 224 14.89 7.64 29.23
CA ASN A 224 14.73 6.95 30.50
C ASN A 224 13.91 5.69 30.24
N ASP A 225 14.60 4.55 30.15
CA ASP A 225 14.00 3.21 30.27
C ASP A 225 13.09 3.10 31.51
N ALA A 226 13.21 4.02 32.49
CA ALA A 226 12.37 4.10 33.69
C ALA A 226 10.86 4.21 33.42
N HIS A 227 10.43 4.82 32.29
CA HIS A 227 9.00 4.94 31.96
C HIS A 227 8.45 3.75 31.16
N LEU A 228 9.32 2.89 30.63
CA LEU A 228 8.89 1.70 29.91
C LEU A 228 8.46 0.63 30.89
N ASP A 229 7.43 -0.11 30.48
CA ASP A 229 7.03 -1.28 31.19
C ASP A 229 8.19 -2.28 31.33
N GLU A 230 8.26 -2.96 32.46
CA GLU A 230 9.34 -3.91 32.74
C GLU A 230 9.38 -5.04 31.70
N ASP A 231 8.22 -5.47 31.20
CA ASP A 231 8.14 -6.55 30.22
C ASP A 231 8.73 -6.10 28.87
N VAL A 232 8.51 -4.84 28.49
CA VAL A 232 9.11 -4.23 27.29
C VAL A 232 10.62 -4.05 27.45
N ARG A 233 11.07 -3.61 28.64
CA ARG A 233 12.50 -3.50 28.95
C ARG A 233 13.21 -4.85 28.91
N ASN A 234 12.61 -5.88 29.50
CA ASN A 234 13.16 -7.23 29.52
C ASN A 234 13.24 -7.80 28.10
N GLU A 235 12.19 -7.63 27.30
CA GLU A 235 12.20 -8.02 25.88
C GLU A 235 13.31 -7.30 25.10
N ARG A 236 13.50 -6.00 25.33
CA ARG A 236 14.56 -5.21 24.69
C ARG A 236 15.96 -5.68 25.08
N ARG A 237 16.19 -6.01 26.36
CA ARG A 237 17.46 -6.56 26.83
C ARG A 237 17.74 -7.92 26.20
N LEU A 238 16.75 -8.81 26.24
CA LEU A 238 16.81 -10.15 25.65
C LEU A 238 17.18 -10.08 24.16
N LEU A 239 16.55 -9.20 23.38
CA LEU A 239 16.86 -9.03 21.96
C LEU A 239 18.26 -8.47 21.66
N ARG A 240 18.88 -7.75 22.61
CA ARG A 240 20.23 -7.19 22.49
C ARG A 240 21.32 -8.16 22.94
N GLU A 241 21.05 -8.95 23.97
CA GLU A 241 22.05 -9.80 24.63
C GLU A 241 22.08 -11.22 24.07
N GLU A 242 20.95 -11.79 23.65
CA GLU A 242 20.87 -13.17 23.17
C GLU A 242 20.99 -13.27 21.65
N THR A 243 22.10 -13.84 21.18
CA THR A 243 22.35 -14.11 19.75
C THR A 243 21.59 -15.35 19.23
N ASN A 244 21.19 -16.27 20.11
CA ASN A 244 20.57 -17.56 19.74
C ASN A 244 19.05 -17.49 19.53
N LEU A 245 18.40 -16.36 19.79
CA LEU A 245 16.94 -16.18 19.62
C LEU A 245 16.45 -16.41 18.19
N SER A 246 17.33 -16.27 17.19
CA SER A 246 17.03 -16.50 15.78
C SER A 246 16.63 -17.94 15.48
N ALA A 247 17.02 -18.91 16.32
CA ALA A 247 16.70 -20.32 16.10
C ALA A 247 15.26 -20.69 16.54
N SER A 248 14.71 -19.99 17.54
CA SER A 248 13.37 -20.27 18.10
C SER A 248 12.30 -19.29 17.63
N SER A 249 12.70 -18.16 17.05
CA SER A 249 11.79 -17.07 16.65
C SER A 249 11.62 -17.01 15.14
N VAL A 250 10.38 -16.85 14.68
CA VAL A 250 10.07 -16.62 13.26
C VAL A 250 10.40 -15.20 12.87
N ILE A 251 10.14 -14.23 13.76
CA ILE A 251 10.47 -12.83 13.54
C ILE A 251 11.24 -12.26 14.73
N LEU A 252 12.26 -11.46 14.43
CA LEU A 252 12.97 -10.62 15.38
C LEU A 252 12.96 -9.19 14.86
N VAL A 253 12.50 -8.27 15.69
CA VAL A 253 12.50 -6.84 15.39
C VAL A 253 13.36 -6.15 16.44
N ARG A 254 14.45 -5.51 16.01
CA ARG A 254 15.42 -4.84 16.89
C ARG A 254 15.53 -3.36 16.57
N ASP A 255 15.27 -2.52 17.57
CA ASP A 255 15.39 -1.07 17.52
C ASP A 255 14.82 -0.44 16.22
N LEU A 256 13.70 -1.00 15.74
CA LEU A 256 13.08 -0.63 14.47
C LEU A 256 12.49 0.77 14.55
N ALA A 257 12.91 1.68 13.68
CA ALA A 257 12.39 3.04 13.65
C ALA A 257 12.10 3.52 12.23
N LYS A 258 11.07 4.37 12.12
CA LYS A 258 10.73 5.07 10.88
C LYS A 258 10.45 6.54 11.14
N ARG A 259 11.21 7.40 10.47
CA ARG A 259 11.06 8.85 10.48
C ARG A 259 10.75 9.35 9.09
N PHE A 260 9.66 10.11 8.96
CA PHE A 260 9.24 10.75 7.72
C PHE A 260 9.61 12.23 7.75
N LYS A 261 10.16 12.74 6.66
CA LYS A 261 10.42 14.17 6.49
C LYS A 261 9.13 14.84 6.00
N LYS A 262 8.45 15.63 6.83
CA LYS A 262 7.29 16.41 6.38
C LYS A 262 7.78 17.70 5.73
N ARG A 263 7.49 17.88 4.45
CA ARG A 263 7.67 19.15 3.73
C ARG A 263 6.40 20.00 3.92
N LYS A 264 6.49 21.13 4.61
CA LYS A 264 5.42 22.13 4.59
C LYS A 264 5.59 23.02 3.36
N GLU A 265 4.53 23.23 2.60
CA GLU A 265 4.50 24.12 1.43
C GLU A 265 4.79 25.60 1.76
N LYS A 266 4.82 26.01 3.04
CA LYS A 266 4.94 27.44 3.43
C LYS A 266 5.85 27.74 4.64
N SER A 267 6.72 26.84 5.09
CA SER A 267 7.65 27.15 6.20
C SER A 267 9.04 26.57 5.97
N LEU A 268 10.07 27.39 6.24
CA LEU A 268 11.50 27.08 6.06
C LEU A 268 12.02 25.94 6.96
N HIS A 269 11.27 25.56 8.01
CA HIS A 269 11.65 24.49 8.94
C HIS A 269 11.09 23.13 8.49
N ARG A 270 11.99 22.16 8.25
CA ARG A 270 11.67 20.74 8.07
C ARG A 270 11.27 20.14 9.42
N ARG A 271 10.04 19.61 9.54
CA ARG A 271 9.63 18.85 10.72
C ARG A 271 9.78 17.36 10.43
N ILE A 272 10.53 16.66 11.27
CA ILE A 272 10.65 15.19 11.23
C ILE A 272 9.47 14.62 12.01
N PHE A 273 8.74 13.68 11.40
CA PHE A 273 7.67 12.92 12.05
C PHE A 273 8.15 11.50 12.30
N THR A 274 8.32 11.11 13.56
CA THR A 274 8.63 9.74 13.94
C THR A 274 7.33 8.94 14.00
N ALA A 275 7.18 7.95 13.12
CA ALA A 275 5.99 7.11 13.04
C ALA A 275 6.14 5.79 13.82
N VAL A 276 7.37 5.28 13.87
CA VAL A 276 7.76 4.11 14.66
C VAL A 276 9.10 4.45 15.30
N ASP A 277 9.26 4.13 16.57
CA ASP A 277 10.36 4.60 17.37
C ASP A 277 10.97 3.48 18.21
N HIS A 278 12.05 2.90 17.69
CA HIS A 278 12.85 1.83 18.32
C HIS A 278 11.99 0.69 18.88
N LEU A 279 11.11 0.16 18.03
CA LEU A 279 10.26 -0.98 18.34
C LEU A 279 11.11 -2.25 18.48
N ASN A 280 10.86 -3.01 19.56
CA ASN A 280 11.58 -4.23 19.91
C ASN A 280 10.57 -5.33 20.29
N PHE A 281 10.54 -6.43 19.54
CA PHE A 281 9.76 -7.63 19.90
C PHE A 281 10.24 -8.85 19.10
N HIS A 282 9.98 -10.05 19.65
CA HIS A 282 10.08 -11.30 18.91
C HIS A 282 8.76 -12.07 18.91
N VAL A 283 8.58 -12.90 17.88
CA VAL A 283 7.43 -13.82 17.79
C VAL A 283 7.96 -15.23 17.55
N THR A 284 7.57 -16.14 18.43
CA THR A 284 7.94 -17.55 18.38
C THR A 284 7.11 -18.31 17.34
N GLN A 285 7.57 -19.49 16.97
CA GLN A 285 6.80 -20.39 16.10
C GLN A 285 5.44 -20.75 16.72
N ARG A 286 4.43 -21.00 15.86
CA ARG A 286 3.09 -21.46 16.26
C ARG A 286 2.36 -20.53 17.23
N SER A 287 2.63 -19.23 17.12
CA SER A 287 2.05 -18.22 18.01
C SER A 287 1.29 -17.18 17.21
N CYS A 288 0.33 -16.52 17.87
CA CYS A 288 -0.41 -15.41 17.30
C CYS A 288 -0.08 -14.15 18.10
N PHE A 289 0.63 -13.21 17.47
CA PHE A 289 1.03 -11.95 18.08
C PHE A 289 0.08 -10.82 17.68
N GLY A 290 -0.54 -10.18 18.67
CA GLY A 290 -1.48 -9.08 18.46
C GLY A 290 -0.82 -7.73 18.71
N LEU A 291 -0.80 -6.86 17.72
CA LEU A 291 -0.33 -5.48 17.86
C LEU A 291 -1.54 -4.53 17.96
N LEU A 292 -1.89 -4.19 19.19
CA LEU A 292 -2.91 -3.19 19.49
C LEU A 292 -2.30 -1.80 19.45
N GLY A 293 -3.08 -0.77 19.15
CA GLY A 293 -2.57 0.59 19.24
C GLY A 293 -3.65 1.64 19.35
N THR A 294 -3.36 2.69 20.11
CA THR A 294 -4.31 3.76 20.46
C THR A 294 -4.77 4.56 19.25
N TYR A 295 -6.08 4.86 19.24
CA TYR A 295 -6.71 5.75 18.29
C TYR A 295 -7.26 6.97 19.04
N ILE A 296 -6.39 7.74 19.70
CA ILE A 296 -6.82 8.99 20.33
C ILE A 296 -6.00 10.16 19.77
N ILE A 297 -6.74 10.90 18.93
CA ILE A 297 -6.64 12.32 18.57
C ILE A 297 -5.49 12.72 17.63
N ARG A 298 -5.89 12.83 16.35
CA ARG A 298 -5.38 13.70 15.27
C ARG A 298 -3.99 13.41 14.68
N ALA A 299 -4.03 13.06 13.39
CA ALA A 299 -2.94 13.04 12.39
C ALA A 299 -1.79 12.02 12.56
N ASN A 300 -1.57 11.44 13.73
CA ASN A 300 -0.47 10.50 13.96
C ASN A 300 -1.01 9.22 14.62
N GLY A 301 -1.22 8.16 13.83
CA GLY A 301 -1.60 6.84 14.37
C GLY A 301 -0.45 6.19 15.15
N ALA A 302 -0.75 5.14 15.93
CA ALA A 302 0.23 4.43 16.77
C ALA A 302 1.42 3.79 16.04
N GLY A 303 1.43 3.75 14.69
CA GLY A 303 2.54 3.20 13.90
C GLY A 303 2.37 1.75 13.43
N LYS A 304 1.19 1.13 13.66
CA LYS A 304 0.88 -0.26 13.30
C LYS A 304 1.10 -0.59 11.81
N THR A 305 0.36 0.07 10.92
CA THR A 305 0.48 -0.13 9.46
C THR A 305 1.88 0.23 8.95
N THR A 306 2.51 1.28 9.49
CA THR A 306 3.90 1.63 9.16
C THR A 306 4.86 0.51 9.53
N THR A 307 4.65 -0.15 10.67
CA THR A 307 5.43 -1.31 11.10
C THR A 307 5.24 -2.46 10.12
N PHE A 308 4.01 -2.80 9.76
CA PHE A 308 3.71 -3.89 8.83
C PHE A 308 4.33 -3.66 7.45
N ARG A 309 4.28 -2.43 6.93
CA ARG A 309 4.96 -2.07 5.67
C ARG A 309 6.47 -2.24 5.75
N MET A 310 7.08 -2.02 6.92
CA MET A 310 8.50 -2.34 7.13
C MET A 310 8.75 -3.85 7.19
N LEU A 311 7.85 -4.62 7.82
CA LEU A 311 7.98 -6.09 7.90
C LEU A 311 7.89 -6.78 6.54
N ILE A 312 7.08 -6.28 5.62
CA ILE A 312 6.98 -6.80 4.23
C ILE A 312 8.01 -6.18 3.27
N ASN A 313 8.91 -5.33 3.76
CA ASN A 313 9.89 -4.58 2.96
C ASN A 313 9.29 -3.62 1.91
N ASP A 314 8.01 -3.25 2.02
CA ASP A 314 7.37 -2.21 1.21
C ASP A 314 7.88 -0.82 1.60
N LEU A 315 8.24 -0.65 2.88
CA LEU A 315 8.81 0.57 3.43
C LEU A 315 10.15 0.29 4.08
N LYS A 316 11.26 0.84 3.55
CA LYS A 316 12.56 0.70 4.23
C LYS A 316 12.55 1.36 5.61
N PRO A 317 13.07 0.72 6.66
CA PRO A 317 13.24 1.36 7.96
C PRO A 317 14.25 2.51 7.90
N THR A 318 14.12 3.48 8.81
CA THR A 318 15.12 4.53 9.01
C THR A 318 16.31 4.00 9.80
N SER A 319 16.06 3.11 10.76
CA SER A 319 17.06 2.40 11.53
C SER A 319 16.46 1.10 12.10
N GLY A 320 17.34 0.23 12.61
CA GLY A 320 16.97 -1.05 13.19
C GLY A 320 17.08 -2.21 12.21
N GLU A 321 16.86 -3.40 12.73
CA GLU A 321 17.02 -4.67 12.04
C GLU A 321 15.72 -5.47 12.12
N ILE A 322 15.37 -6.14 11.03
CA ILE A 322 14.29 -7.11 11.00
C ILE A 322 14.87 -8.42 10.48
N ILE A 323 14.64 -9.50 11.21
CA ILE A 323 15.06 -10.85 10.84
C ILE A 323 13.82 -11.73 10.76
N ILE A 324 13.58 -12.38 9.63
CA ILE A 324 12.50 -13.35 9.41
C ILE A 324 13.11 -14.69 9.04
N ASN A 325 12.79 -15.75 9.78
CA ASN A 325 13.35 -17.09 9.58
C ASN A 325 14.89 -17.10 9.47
N GLY A 326 15.56 -16.30 10.32
CA GLY A 326 17.02 -16.15 10.30
C GLY A 326 17.59 -15.28 9.17
N LYS A 327 16.75 -14.77 8.26
CA LYS A 327 17.14 -13.90 7.14
C LYS A 327 16.87 -12.44 7.45
N ASP A 328 17.86 -11.57 7.24
CA ASP A 328 17.71 -10.13 7.40
C ASP A 328 17.05 -9.51 6.16
N ILE A 329 15.90 -8.87 6.35
CA ILE A 329 15.08 -8.33 5.27
C ILE A 329 15.71 -7.10 4.60
N ASN A 330 16.59 -6.40 5.32
CA ASN A 330 17.29 -5.23 4.77
C ASN A 330 18.39 -5.64 3.79
N LYS A 331 18.87 -6.89 3.86
CA LYS A 331 19.76 -7.47 2.86
C LYS A 331 18.90 -7.89 1.67
N LYS A 332 19.43 -7.80 0.44
CA LYS A 332 18.70 -7.99 -0.84
C LYS A 332 18.19 -9.43 -1.08
N GLU A 333 17.77 -10.14 -0.05
CA GLU A 333 17.19 -11.46 -0.11
C GLU A 333 15.71 -11.31 -0.46
N ARG A 334 15.36 -11.70 -1.70
CA ARG A 334 14.01 -11.51 -2.26
C ARG A 334 13.04 -12.65 -1.94
N ASP A 335 13.52 -13.66 -1.21
CA ASP A 335 12.80 -14.90 -0.98
C ASP A 335 12.26 -14.95 0.45
N LEU A 336 11.24 -14.12 0.68
CA LEU A 336 10.51 -14.01 1.93
C LEU A 336 9.16 -14.71 1.76
N ASP A 337 9.03 -15.82 2.46
CA ASP A 337 7.79 -16.59 2.47
C ASP A 337 6.80 -16.00 3.50
N ILE A 338 6.20 -14.86 3.11
CA ILE A 338 5.25 -14.10 3.93
C ILE A 338 3.90 -14.01 3.21
N GLY A 339 2.84 -14.29 3.95
CA GLY A 339 1.47 -13.95 3.60
C GLY A 339 1.10 -12.58 4.16
N PHE A 340 0.47 -11.71 3.38
CA PHE A 340 0.08 -10.38 3.84
C PHE A 340 -1.34 -10.03 3.41
N CYS A 341 -2.18 -9.70 4.40
CA CYS A 341 -3.50 -9.11 4.20
C CYS A 341 -3.40 -7.60 4.53
N PRO A 342 -3.41 -6.70 3.52
CA PRO A 342 -3.35 -5.25 3.75
C PRO A 342 -4.61 -4.69 4.39
N GLN A 343 -4.56 -3.47 4.95
CA GLN A 343 -5.75 -2.78 5.48
C GLN A 343 -6.79 -2.46 4.40
N PHE A 344 -6.32 -2.12 3.19
CA PHE A 344 -7.17 -1.91 2.01
C PHE A 344 -6.98 -3.05 1.03
N ASP A 345 -8.07 -3.63 0.53
CA ASP A 345 -8.02 -4.79 -0.36
C ASP A 345 -7.45 -4.40 -1.74
N TRP A 346 -6.24 -4.86 -2.05
CA TRP A 346 -5.58 -4.68 -3.35
C TRP A 346 -5.92 -5.83 -4.29
N LEU A 347 -7.18 -5.87 -4.74
CA LEU A 347 -7.69 -6.93 -5.60
C LEU A 347 -7.89 -6.45 -7.03
N ILE A 348 -7.67 -7.35 -8.00
CA ILE A 348 -7.89 -7.07 -9.43
C ILE A 348 -9.39 -7.21 -9.73
N ASN A 349 -10.06 -6.06 -9.84
CA ASN A 349 -11.52 -5.94 -9.92
C ASN A 349 -12.18 -6.78 -11.05
N ASP A 350 -11.49 -6.96 -12.17
CA ASP A 350 -12.01 -7.66 -13.34
C ASP A 350 -11.97 -9.19 -13.25
N LEU A 351 -11.13 -9.73 -12.35
CA LEU A 351 -11.00 -11.17 -12.13
C LEU A 351 -12.13 -11.70 -11.24
N THR A 352 -12.43 -12.99 -11.40
CA THR A 352 -13.26 -13.75 -10.47
C THR A 352 -12.48 -14.18 -9.22
N VAL A 353 -13.19 -14.62 -8.18
CA VAL A 353 -12.56 -15.11 -6.94
C VAL A 353 -11.63 -16.29 -7.22
N ILE A 354 -12.06 -17.25 -8.04
CA ILE A 354 -11.21 -18.39 -8.41
C ILE A 354 -10.00 -17.94 -9.23
N GLU A 355 -10.18 -17.04 -10.21
CA GLU A 355 -9.07 -16.58 -11.06
C GLU A 355 -7.99 -15.84 -10.27
N ILE A 356 -8.37 -15.00 -9.29
CA ILE A 356 -7.37 -14.32 -8.47
C ILE A 356 -6.64 -15.28 -7.55
N LEU A 357 -7.32 -16.28 -6.97
CA LEU A 357 -6.67 -17.32 -6.16
C LEU A 357 -5.70 -18.14 -7.03
N LEU A 358 -6.11 -18.55 -8.23
CA LEU A 358 -5.24 -19.26 -9.18
C LEU A 358 -4.02 -18.43 -9.56
N LEU A 359 -4.19 -17.13 -9.82
CA LEU A 359 -3.11 -16.22 -10.17
C LEU A 359 -2.08 -16.13 -9.05
N PHE A 360 -2.50 -15.85 -7.81
CA PHE A 360 -1.59 -15.72 -6.68
C PHE A 360 -0.95 -17.06 -6.29
N ALA A 361 -1.67 -18.17 -6.39
CA ALA A 361 -1.12 -19.52 -6.19
C ALA A 361 0.04 -19.79 -7.15
N ARG A 362 -0.08 -19.37 -8.42
CA ARG A 362 1.00 -19.48 -9.42
C ARG A 362 2.16 -18.56 -9.14
N LEU A 363 1.89 -17.30 -8.79
CA LEU A 363 2.94 -16.33 -8.47
C LEU A 363 3.76 -16.75 -7.24
N LYS A 364 3.13 -17.46 -6.30
CA LYS A 364 3.78 -18.08 -5.14
C LYS A 364 4.53 -19.38 -5.46
N GLY A 365 4.51 -19.86 -6.71
CA GLY A 365 5.31 -21.00 -7.16
C GLY A 365 4.74 -22.39 -6.83
N LEU A 366 3.45 -22.50 -6.51
CA LEU A 366 2.81 -23.80 -6.31
C LEU A 366 2.81 -24.65 -7.59
N LYS A 367 2.95 -25.97 -7.45
CA LYS A 367 2.90 -26.90 -8.58
C LYS A 367 1.49 -26.92 -9.19
N TRP A 368 1.42 -27.03 -10.52
CA TRP A 368 0.15 -27.03 -11.26
C TRP A 368 -0.89 -28.01 -10.72
N SER A 369 -0.45 -29.20 -10.30
CA SER A 369 -1.30 -30.26 -9.76
C SER A 369 -1.92 -29.92 -8.39
N GLU A 370 -1.27 -29.07 -7.60
CA GLU A 370 -1.69 -28.74 -6.23
C GLU A 370 -2.59 -27.50 -6.18
N ILE A 371 -2.50 -26.64 -7.21
CA ILE A 371 -3.22 -25.36 -7.26
C ILE A 371 -4.76 -25.53 -7.15
N PRO A 372 -5.44 -26.40 -7.92
CA PRO A 372 -6.89 -26.53 -7.82
C PRO A 372 -7.35 -26.95 -6.41
N THR A 373 -6.64 -27.90 -5.80
CA THR A 373 -6.92 -28.36 -4.44
C THR A 373 -6.72 -27.25 -3.42
N MET A 374 -5.64 -26.48 -3.52
CA MET A 374 -5.37 -25.34 -2.66
C MET A 374 -6.45 -24.26 -2.80
N CYS A 375 -6.82 -23.88 -4.03
CA CYS A 375 -7.83 -22.86 -4.28
C CYS A 375 -9.21 -23.27 -3.75
N ASN A 376 -9.64 -24.51 -4.01
CA ASN A 376 -10.91 -25.03 -3.49
C ASN A 376 -10.92 -25.06 -1.96
N HIS A 377 -9.80 -25.47 -1.35
CA HIS A 377 -9.66 -25.45 0.10
C HIS A 377 -9.78 -24.03 0.67
N MET A 378 -9.14 -23.03 0.04
CA MET A 378 -9.27 -21.62 0.46
C MET A 378 -10.69 -21.09 0.30
N ILE A 379 -11.40 -21.48 -0.77
CA ILE A 379 -12.79 -21.07 -0.99
C ILE A 379 -13.69 -21.59 0.12
N GLU A 380 -13.60 -22.87 0.44
CA GLU A 380 -14.39 -23.51 1.50
C GLU A 380 -14.06 -22.92 2.89
N LEU A 381 -12.76 -22.81 3.18
CA LEU A 381 -12.22 -22.32 4.45
C LEU A 381 -12.73 -20.91 4.77
N PHE A 382 -12.81 -20.03 3.76
CA PHE A 382 -13.31 -18.66 3.92
C PHE A 382 -14.81 -18.50 3.62
N GLY A 383 -15.50 -19.55 3.17
CA GLY A 383 -16.93 -19.53 2.84
C GLY A 383 -17.24 -18.65 1.64
N LEU A 384 -16.47 -18.84 0.57
CA LEU A 384 -16.57 -18.10 -0.68
C LEU A 384 -17.25 -18.92 -1.79
N ASP A 385 -17.80 -20.09 -1.48
CA ASP A 385 -18.32 -21.07 -2.44
C ASP A 385 -19.35 -20.47 -3.40
N ILE A 386 -20.29 -19.70 -2.85
CA ILE A 386 -21.38 -19.05 -3.63
C ILE A 386 -20.83 -17.92 -4.52
N TYR A 387 -19.61 -17.43 -4.25
CA TYR A 387 -19.00 -16.27 -4.90
C TYR A 387 -17.82 -16.64 -5.80
N GLU A 388 -17.47 -17.93 -5.92
CA GLU A 388 -16.29 -18.41 -6.63
C GLU A 388 -16.15 -17.83 -8.05
N THR A 389 -17.24 -17.86 -8.82
CA THR A 389 -17.29 -17.40 -10.22
C THR A 389 -17.69 -15.93 -10.36
N ARG A 390 -17.92 -15.24 -9.24
CA ARG A 390 -18.30 -13.82 -9.25
C ARG A 390 -17.06 -12.95 -9.38
N LYS A 391 -17.13 -11.93 -10.24
CA LYS A 391 -16.10 -10.90 -10.35
C LYS A 391 -15.91 -10.14 -9.05
N ILE A 392 -14.67 -9.81 -8.71
CA ILE A 392 -14.31 -9.12 -7.47
C ILE A 392 -15.04 -7.79 -7.33
N GLN A 393 -15.16 -7.01 -8.41
CA GLN A 393 -15.88 -5.73 -8.38
C GLN A 393 -17.33 -5.84 -7.88
N ASN A 394 -17.98 -7.00 -8.08
CA ASN A 394 -19.38 -7.25 -7.71
C ASN A 394 -19.54 -7.88 -6.31
N LEU A 395 -18.45 -7.99 -5.54
CA LEU A 395 -18.47 -8.45 -4.15
C LEU A 395 -18.75 -7.29 -3.20
N SER A 396 -19.42 -7.59 -2.08
CA SER A 396 -19.49 -6.67 -0.94
C SER A 396 -18.10 -6.45 -0.35
N GLY A 397 -17.89 -5.33 0.36
CA GLY A 397 -16.62 -5.04 1.03
C GLY A 397 -16.16 -6.19 1.94
N GLY A 398 -17.08 -6.77 2.73
CA GLY A 398 -16.74 -7.91 3.58
C GLY A 398 -16.33 -9.17 2.81
N ASN A 399 -16.90 -9.44 1.65
CA ASN A 399 -16.46 -10.58 0.83
C ASN A 399 -15.12 -10.31 0.12
N LYS A 400 -14.86 -9.05 -0.28
CA LYS A 400 -13.51 -8.65 -0.75
C LYS A 400 -12.47 -8.86 0.35
N ARG A 401 -12.83 -8.51 1.59
CA ARG A 401 -11.98 -8.74 2.77
C ARG A 401 -11.66 -10.21 3.00
N LYS A 402 -12.65 -11.10 2.85
CA LYS A 402 -12.46 -12.56 2.92
C LYS A 402 -11.50 -13.06 1.83
N VAL A 403 -11.63 -12.57 0.59
CA VAL A 403 -10.72 -12.92 -0.51
C VAL A 403 -9.30 -12.43 -0.20
N SER A 404 -9.15 -11.20 0.28
CA SER A 404 -7.86 -10.62 0.69
C SER A 404 -7.19 -11.44 1.80
N ALA A 405 -7.97 -11.85 2.81
CA ALA A 405 -7.49 -12.74 3.85
C ALA A 405 -7.10 -14.11 3.27
N ALA A 406 -7.91 -14.73 2.41
CA ALA A 406 -7.59 -16.00 1.76
C ALA A 406 -6.27 -15.96 0.96
N LEU A 407 -6.02 -14.86 0.25
CA LEU A 407 -4.75 -14.64 -0.46
C LEU A 407 -3.55 -14.55 0.48
N ALA A 408 -3.72 -14.13 1.72
CA ALA A 408 -2.65 -14.12 2.70
C ALA A 408 -2.27 -15.53 3.19
N PHE A 409 -3.20 -16.49 3.18
CA PHE A 409 -2.94 -17.89 3.57
C PHE A 409 -2.54 -18.79 2.39
N ILE A 410 -2.65 -18.30 1.16
CA ILE A 410 -2.37 -19.09 -0.04
C ILE A 410 -0.91 -19.55 -0.07
N ALA A 411 -0.69 -20.79 -0.53
CA ALA A 411 0.63 -21.42 -0.58
C ALA A 411 1.31 -21.70 0.79
N ASN A 412 0.54 -21.70 1.89
CA ASN A 412 1.01 -22.07 3.23
C ASN A 412 2.31 -21.34 3.64
N PRO A 413 2.31 -20.00 3.68
CA PRO A 413 3.50 -19.25 4.00
C PRO A 413 3.96 -19.52 5.43
N SER A 414 5.25 -19.36 5.73
CA SER A 414 5.79 -19.53 7.09
C SER A 414 5.29 -18.50 8.12
N LEU A 415 4.94 -17.30 7.64
CA LEU A 415 4.50 -16.16 8.45
C LEU A 415 3.33 -15.47 7.75
N VAL A 416 2.23 -15.23 8.48
CA VAL A 416 1.10 -14.43 7.98
C VAL A 416 0.94 -13.14 8.76
N LEU A 417 0.88 -12.02 8.04
CA LEU A 417 0.67 -10.68 8.55
C LEU A 417 -0.74 -10.20 8.17
N LEU A 418 -1.57 -9.87 9.16
CA LEU A 418 -2.96 -9.45 8.94
C LEU A 418 -3.18 -8.02 9.45
N ASP A 419 -3.35 -7.06 8.54
CA ASP A 419 -3.58 -5.66 8.91
C ASP A 419 -5.08 -5.35 9.03
N GLU A 420 -5.58 -5.30 10.27
CA GLU A 420 -6.99 -5.09 10.63
C GLU A 420 -7.99 -6.04 9.94
N PRO A 421 -7.78 -7.37 9.92
CA PRO A 421 -8.44 -8.28 8.98
C PRO A 421 -9.96 -8.39 9.16
N THR A 422 -10.50 -8.00 10.32
CA THR A 422 -11.94 -8.07 10.62
C THR A 422 -12.74 -6.81 10.26
N THR A 423 -12.07 -5.74 9.82
CA THR A 423 -12.75 -4.49 9.45
C THR A 423 -13.70 -4.70 8.26
N GLY A 424 -14.96 -4.30 8.42
CA GLY A 424 -15.98 -4.42 7.36
C GLY A 424 -16.62 -5.81 7.23
N LEU A 425 -16.29 -6.76 8.12
CA LEU A 425 -16.98 -8.04 8.23
C LEU A 425 -18.19 -7.96 9.18
N ASP A 426 -19.24 -8.71 8.87
CA ASP A 426 -20.34 -8.95 9.80
C ASP A 426 -19.92 -9.92 10.92
N ALA A 427 -20.71 -9.99 11.99
CA ALA A 427 -20.36 -10.77 13.18
C ALA A 427 -20.14 -12.27 12.88
N ALA A 428 -20.90 -12.86 11.95
CA ALA A 428 -20.75 -14.27 11.60
C ALA A 428 -19.46 -14.49 10.78
N ALA A 429 -19.19 -13.63 9.79
CA ALA A 429 -17.94 -13.69 9.03
C ALA A 429 -16.70 -13.44 9.90
N LYS A 430 -16.79 -12.51 10.86
CA LYS A 430 -15.73 -12.24 11.85
C LYS A 430 -15.37 -13.51 12.62
N ARG A 431 -16.37 -14.23 13.14
CA ARG A 431 -16.16 -15.49 13.86
C ARG A 431 -15.57 -16.58 12.96
N LYS A 432 -16.08 -16.73 11.74
CA LYS A 432 -15.51 -17.70 10.78
C LYS A 432 -14.03 -17.41 10.52
N LEU A 433 -13.66 -16.15 10.30
CA LEU A 433 -12.26 -15.75 10.14
C LEU A 433 -11.42 -16.04 11.38
N TRP A 434 -11.96 -15.82 12.58
CA TRP A 434 -11.28 -16.18 13.83
C TRP A 434 -11.00 -17.68 13.94
N ASP A 435 -11.97 -18.51 13.55
CA ASP A 435 -11.82 -19.95 13.55
C ASP A 435 -10.74 -20.40 12.54
N VAL A 436 -10.67 -19.75 11.36
CA VAL A 436 -9.58 -19.96 10.39
C VAL A 436 -8.22 -19.60 10.98
N ILE A 437 -8.10 -18.43 11.62
CA ILE A 437 -6.84 -17.99 12.24
C ILE A 437 -6.40 -18.95 13.36
N ARG A 438 -7.34 -19.41 14.18
CA ARG A 438 -7.07 -20.41 15.24
C ARG A 438 -6.62 -21.73 14.64
N ALA A 439 -7.33 -22.26 13.66
CA ALA A 439 -6.98 -23.50 12.99
C ALA A 439 -5.59 -23.42 12.32
N ALA A 440 -5.28 -22.30 11.69
CA ALA A 440 -3.98 -22.08 11.06
C ALA A 440 -2.84 -22.02 12.11
N ARG A 441 -3.05 -21.31 13.22
CA ARG A 441 -2.11 -21.30 14.36
C ARG A 441 -1.90 -22.70 14.92
N ASP A 442 -2.97 -23.46 15.13
CA ASP A 442 -2.93 -24.80 15.70
C ASP A 442 -2.25 -25.81 14.74
N ALA A 443 -2.35 -25.58 13.43
CA ALA A 443 -1.59 -26.30 12.39
C ALA A 443 -0.09 -25.93 12.36
N GLY A 444 0.34 -24.94 13.15
CA GLY A 444 1.73 -24.56 13.34
C GLY A 444 2.15 -23.27 12.65
N LEU A 445 1.22 -22.50 12.09
CA LEU A 445 1.51 -21.22 11.46
C LEU A 445 1.79 -20.13 12.50
N THR A 446 2.75 -19.25 12.21
CA THR A 446 2.95 -18.01 12.98
C THR A 446 2.19 -16.86 12.33
N ILE A 447 1.40 -16.15 13.14
CA ILE A 447 0.51 -15.09 12.68
C ILE A 447 0.79 -13.82 13.48
N ILE A 448 0.89 -12.69 12.79
CA ILE A 448 0.93 -11.37 13.43
C ILE A 448 -0.26 -10.58 12.91
N LEU A 449 -1.10 -10.08 13.80
CA LEU A 449 -2.25 -9.28 13.45
C LEU A 449 -2.17 -7.90 14.09
N THR A 450 -2.61 -6.88 13.37
CA THR A 450 -2.97 -5.59 13.96
C THR A 450 -4.48 -5.56 14.15
N SER A 451 -4.91 -5.00 15.26
CA SER A 451 -6.33 -4.77 15.48
C SER A 451 -6.55 -3.50 16.30
N HIS A 452 -7.75 -2.95 16.16
CA HIS A 452 -8.34 -1.99 17.08
C HIS A 452 -9.44 -2.62 17.95
N SER A 453 -9.79 -3.88 17.70
CA SER A 453 -10.75 -4.66 18.48
C SER A 453 -10.02 -5.45 19.56
N MET A 454 -10.27 -5.11 20.82
CA MET A 454 -9.67 -5.82 21.96
C MET A 454 -10.19 -7.25 22.02
N GLU A 455 -11.48 -7.47 21.74
CA GLU A 455 -12.07 -8.81 21.64
C GLU A 455 -11.33 -9.72 20.66
N GLU A 456 -10.87 -9.20 19.52
CA GLU A 456 -10.11 -9.96 18.53
C GLU A 456 -8.76 -10.41 19.07
N CYS A 457 -8.03 -9.49 19.71
CA CYS A 457 -6.76 -9.83 20.33
C CYS A 457 -6.93 -10.80 21.50
N GLU A 458 -7.95 -10.64 22.33
CA GLU A 458 -8.26 -11.57 23.42
C GLU A 458 -8.62 -12.97 22.90
N ALA A 459 -9.35 -13.05 21.77
CA ALA A 459 -9.82 -14.31 21.20
C ALA A 459 -8.77 -15.11 20.44
N LEU A 460 -7.74 -14.44 19.87
CA LEU A 460 -6.78 -15.04 18.93
C LEU A 460 -5.34 -15.06 19.44
N CYS A 461 -4.91 -13.99 20.12
CA CYS A 461 -3.50 -13.72 20.36
C CYS A 461 -2.99 -14.43 21.61
N THR A 462 -1.81 -15.04 21.49
CA THR A 462 -1.07 -15.63 22.62
C THR A 462 -0.26 -14.59 23.38
N LYS A 463 0.23 -13.58 22.67
CA LYS A 463 0.99 -12.43 23.21
C LYS A 463 0.47 -11.17 22.54
N ILE A 464 0.29 -10.11 23.31
CA ILE A 464 -0.29 -8.83 22.89
C ILE A 464 0.73 -7.74 23.22
N GLY A 465 1.01 -6.89 22.22
CA GLY A 465 1.76 -5.65 22.38
C GLY A 465 0.86 -4.45 22.18
N ILE A 466 0.85 -3.51 23.12
CA ILE A 466 0.08 -2.25 22.99
C ILE A 466 1.04 -1.13 22.59
N MET A 467 0.77 -0.51 21.44
CA MET A 467 1.54 0.61 20.91
C MET A 467 0.87 1.96 21.17
N LYS A 468 1.69 2.96 21.45
CA LYS A 468 1.29 4.37 21.57
C LYS A 468 2.40 5.25 21.01
N LEU A 469 2.04 6.23 20.17
CA LEU A 469 2.99 7.21 19.58
C LEU A 469 4.23 6.58 18.91
N GLY A 470 4.09 5.41 18.28
CA GLY A 470 5.18 4.71 17.60
C GLY A 470 6.05 3.84 18.50
N GLN A 471 5.78 3.79 19.81
CA GLN A 471 6.51 2.99 20.79
C GLN A 471 5.64 1.85 21.34
N LEU A 472 6.30 0.78 21.80
CA LEU A 472 5.65 -0.33 22.51
C LEU A 472 5.55 0.01 23.99
N MET A 473 4.32 0.18 24.50
CA MET A 473 4.07 0.58 25.88
C MET A 473 4.10 -0.61 26.83
N CYS A 474 3.42 -1.69 26.45
CA CYS A 474 3.39 -2.92 27.22
C CYS A 474 3.36 -4.14 26.30
N LEU A 475 3.78 -5.27 26.85
CA LEU A 475 3.95 -6.52 26.13
C LEU A 475 3.70 -7.70 27.06
N GLY A 476 2.80 -8.61 26.71
CA GLY A 476 2.55 -9.78 27.55
C GLY A 476 1.42 -10.65 27.02
N ASN A 477 1.22 -11.81 27.66
CA ASN A 477 -0.03 -12.56 27.44
C ASN A 477 -1.20 -11.83 28.11
N LEU A 478 -2.43 -12.20 27.75
CA LEU A 478 -3.63 -11.50 28.22
C LEU A 478 -3.72 -11.44 29.75
N GLN A 479 -3.41 -12.55 30.44
CA GLN A 479 -3.48 -12.62 31.90
C GLN A 479 -2.40 -11.76 32.58
N ARG A 480 -1.19 -11.71 32.05
CA ARG A 480 -0.10 -10.85 32.55
C ARG A 480 -0.48 -9.38 32.41
N LEU A 481 -1.05 -8.99 31.27
CA LEU A 481 -1.55 -7.62 31.07
C LEU A 481 -2.68 -7.29 32.05
N LYS A 482 -3.64 -8.20 32.25
CA LYS A 482 -4.73 -8.03 33.22
C LYS A 482 -4.23 -7.90 34.65
N ASN A 483 -3.30 -8.73 35.07
CA ASN A 483 -2.76 -8.69 36.43
C ASN A 483 -1.90 -7.44 36.69
N ARG A 484 -1.22 -6.93 35.66
CA ARG A 484 -0.28 -5.82 35.78
C ARG A 484 -0.93 -4.45 35.66
N PHE A 485 -1.87 -4.29 34.72
CA PHE A 485 -2.53 -3.02 34.42
C PHE A 485 -4.01 -2.98 34.78
N GLY A 486 -4.58 -4.10 35.21
CA GLY A 486 -5.96 -4.16 35.67
C GLY A 486 -6.10 -3.64 37.09
N HIS A 487 -7.19 -2.92 37.36
CA HIS A 487 -7.52 -2.34 38.67
C HIS A 487 -8.19 -3.32 39.64
N GLY A 488 -8.37 -4.59 39.25
CA GLY A 488 -9.02 -5.60 40.06
C GLY A 488 -10.14 -6.37 39.37
N TYR A 489 -11.09 -6.84 40.17
CA TYR A 489 -12.34 -7.45 39.73
C TYR A 489 -13.47 -6.43 39.79
N ALA A 490 -14.16 -6.23 38.68
CA ALA A 490 -15.38 -5.43 38.60
C ALA A 490 -16.54 -6.28 39.11
N VAL A 491 -17.18 -5.80 40.17
CA VAL A 491 -18.35 -6.39 40.82
C VAL A 491 -19.55 -5.50 40.55
N GLN A 492 -20.56 -6.07 39.90
CA GLN A 492 -21.86 -5.44 39.70
C GLN A 492 -22.86 -6.10 40.64
N VAL A 493 -23.54 -5.30 41.46
CA VAL A 493 -24.50 -5.78 42.44
C VAL A 493 -25.84 -5.09 42.23
N LYS A 494 -26.92 -5.87 42.07
CA LYS A 494 -28.28 -5.36 41.98
C LYS A 494 -29.00 -5.48 43.32
N LEU A 495 -29.44 -4.35 43.85
CA LEU A 495 -29.97 -4.17 45.19
C LEU A 495 -31.37 -3.56 45.13
N PRO A 496 -32.25 -3.85 46.11
CA PRO A 496 -33.44 -3.05 46.34
C PRO A 496 -33.04 -1.60 46.67
N LEU A 497 -33.75 -0.60 46.12
CA LEU A 497 -33.40 0.82 46.26
C LEU A 497 -33.26 1.32 47.71
N ARG A 498 -33.89 0.63 48.67
CA ARG A 498 -33.92 1.03 50.09
C ARG A 498 -32.63 0.67 50.84
N ASP A 499 -31.85 -0.27 50.35
CA ASP A 499 -30.76 -0.91 51.12
C ASP A 499 -29.36 -0.51 50.63
N ILE A 500 -29.26 0.36 49.62
CA ILE A 500 -27.99 0.67 48.93
C ILE A 500 -26.94 1.28 49.87
N GLU A 501 -27.33 2.25 50.70
CA GLU A 501 -26.38 2.94 51.58
C GLU A 501 -25.86 2.05 52.70
N ILE A 502 -26.73 1.21 53.27
CA ILE A 502 -26.37 0.24 54.32
C ILE A 502 -25.39 -0.79 53.74
N PHE A 503 -25.71 -1.32 52.56
CA PHE A 503 -24.87 -2.29 51.89
C PHE A 503 -23.51 -1.70 51.46
N LYS A 504 -23.48 -0.43 51.06
CA LYS A 504 -22.25 0.30 50.73
C LYS A 504 -21.30 0.40 51.94
N GLN A 505 -21.83 0.74 53.11
CA GLN A 505 -21.03 0.78 54.34
C GLN A 505 -20.53 -0.62 54.74
N GLU A 506 -21.39 -1.63 54.62
CA GLU A 506 -21.04 -3.02 54.90
C GLU A 506 -19.92 -3.53 53.98
N LEU A 507 -19.96 -3.19 52.69
CA LEU A 507 -18.93 -3.56 51.72
C LEU A 507 -17.56 -2.95 52.05
N MET A 508 -17.52 -1.68 52.43
CA MET A 508 -16.27 -1.01 52.80
C MET A 508 -15.63 -1.61 54.06
N LEU A 509 -16.44 -2.16 54.97
CA LEU A 509 -15.97 -2.83 56.18
C LEU A 509 -15.51 -4.27 55.92
N THR A 510 -16.22 -4.99 55.04
CA THR A 510 -15.96 -6.41 54.76
C THR A 510 -14.85 -6.63 53.73
N LEU A 511 -14.72 -5.72 52.76
CA LEU A 511 -13.73 -5.81 51.70
C LEU A 511 -12.76 -4.59 51.76
N PRO A 512 -11.53 -4.78 52.24
CA PRO A 512 -10.55 -3.71 52.32
C PRO A 512 -10.19 -3.21 50.92
N GLY A 513 -10.19 -1.88 50.74
CA GLY A 513 -9.76 -1.23 49.50
C GLY A 513 -10.77 -1.26 48.35
N VAL A 514 -12.02 -1.69 48.56
CA VAL A 514 -13.05 -1.63 47.52
C VAL A 514 -13.34 -0.19 47.12
N GLN A 515 -13.29 0.06 45.81
CA GLN A 515 -13.68 1.32 45.21
C GLN A 515 -15.09 1.19 44.65
N ILE A 516 -15.89 2.24 44.85
CA ILE A 516 -17.25 2.29 44.31
C ILE A 516 -17.22 3.28 43.16
N ASP A 517 -17.38 2.75 41.96
CA ASP A 517 -17.17 3.48 40.73
C ASP A 517 -18.43 4.27 40.37
N GLU A 518 -19.58 3.59 40.30
CA GLU A 518 -20.85 4.16 39.86
C GLU A 518 -22.07 3.53 40.55
N GLN A 519 -23.17 4.28 40.61
CA GLN A 519 -24.46 3.83 41.14
C GLN A 519 -25.60 4.27 40.21
N HIS A 520 -26.36 3.31 39.67
CA HIS A 520 -27.47 3.59 38.76
C HIS A 520 -28.67 2.66 38.99
N ASN A 521 -29.85 3.22 39.29
CA ASN A 521 -31.14 2.49 39.38
C ASN A 521 -31.09 1.18 40.19
N GLY A 522 -30.49 1.20 41.38
CA GLY A 522 -30.37 0.02 42.24
C GLY A 522 -29.24 -0.93 41.85
N ILE A 523 -28.39 -0.56 40.89
CA ILE A 523 -27.16 -1.28 40.54
C ILE A 523 -25.96 -0.50 41.10
N LEU A 524 -25.11 -1.20 41.84
CA LEU A 524 -23.84 -0.70 42.36
C LEU A 524 -22.70 -1.34 41.57
N PHE A 525 -21.80 -0.50 41.04
CA PHE A 525 -20.56 -0.92 40.41
C PHE A 525 -19.40 -0.69 41.38
N CYS A 526 -18.68 -1.76 41.70
CA CYS A 526 -17.54 -1.74 42.60
C CYS A 526 -16.33 -2.40 41.97
N THR A 527 -15.15 -1.89 42.26
CA THR A 527 -13.89 -2.54 41.89
C THR A 527 -13.20 -3.06 43.16
N VAL A 528 -12.95 -4.38 43.19
CA VAL A 528 -12.17 -5.04 44.24
C VAL A 528 -10.73 -5.16 43.74
N PRO A 529 -9.77 -4.38 44.28
CA PRO A 529 -8.43 -4.34 43.73
C PRO A 529 -7.66 -5.64 43.95
N PHE A 530 -6.76 -5.96 43.00
CA PHE A 530 -5.92 -7.15 43.11
C PHE A 530 -4.99 -7.11 44.33
N SER A 531 -4.60 -5.93 44.81
CA SER A 531 -3.82 -5.78 46.05
C SER A 531 -4.55 -6.32 47.28
N SER A 532 -5.88 -6.30 47.27
CA SER A 532 -6.72 -6.85 48.34
C SER A 532 -6.92 -8.37 48.23
N ILE A 533 -6.56 -8.97 47.09
CA ILE A 533 -6.76 -10.39 46.81
C ILE A 533 -5.41 -11.09 46.65
N SER A 534 -5.05 -12.01 47.55
CA SER A 534 -3.81 -12.78 47.37
C SER A 534 -3.95 -13.78 46.22
N PRO A 535 -3.01 -13.80 45.26
CA PRO A 535 -2.83 -14.97 44.41
C PRO A 535 -2.40 -16.13 45.31
N ALA A 536 -2.96 -17.32 45.07
CA ALA A 536 -2.93 -18.49 45.96
C ALA A 536 -1.55 -19.07 46.35
N GLN A 537 -0.44 -18.36 46.11
CA GLN A 537 0.94 -18.85 46.28
C GLN A 537 1.76 -18.18 47.39
N ASN A 538 1.34 -17.05 47.99
CA ASN A 538 2.09 -16.42 49.09
C ASN A 538 1.34 -16.49 50.42
N TYR A 539 1.75 -17.41 51.28
CA TYR A 539 1.11 -17.80 52.54
C TYR A 539 1.39 -16.86 53.74
N ALA A 540 1.94 -15.66 53.54
CA ALA A 540 2.63 -14.94 54.62
C ALA A 540 2.06 -13.57 55.03
N SER A 541 0.91 -13.11 54.50
CA SER A 541 0.28 -11.87 54.96
C SER A 541 -1.15 -12.09 55.44
N SER A 542 -1.37 -11.84 56.72
CA SER A 542 -2.58 -12.14 57.51
C SER A 542 -3.85 -11.35 57.14
N ASN A 543 -3.88 -10.65 56.01
CA ASN A 543 -5.01 -9.78 55.63
C ASN A 543 -5.43 -9.88 54.15
N SER A 544 -4.97 -10.89 53.40
CA SER A 544 -5.30 -11.03 51.98
C SER A 544 -6.55 -11.88 51.77
N LEU A 545 -7.56 -11.34 51.09
CA LEU A 545 -8.75 -12.12 50.71
C LEU A 545 -8.46 -13.05 49.54
N ARG A 546 -9.21 -14.15 49.43
CA ARG A 546 -9.21 -15.00 48.23
C ARG A 546 -10.41 -14.61 47.39
N LEU A 547 -10.30 -14.74 46.08
CA LEU A 547 -11.43 -14.53 45.18
C LEU A 547 -12.63 -15.41 45.57
N ALA A 548 -12.39 -16.64 46.02
CA ALA A 548 -13.43 -17.53 46.55
C ALA A 548 -14.23 -16.90 47.70
N HIS A 549 -13.57 -16.26 48.67
CA HIS A 549 -14.25 -15.58 49.77
C HIS A 549 -15.11 -14.41 49.29
N VAL A 550 -14.69 -13.71 48.23
CA VAL A 550 -15.50 -12.64 47.62
C VAL A 550 -16.76 -13.24 47.01
N PHE A 551 -16.65 -14.34 46.27
CA PHE A 551 -17.81 -15.07 45.75
C PHE A 551 -18.73 -15.57 46.87
N ASP A 552 -18.18 -16.17 47.93
CA ASP A 552 -18.94 -16.69 49.06
C ASP A 552 -19.71 -15.57 49.80
N LEU A 553 -19.08 -14.41 49.98
CA LEU A 553 -19.71 -13.23 50.58
C LEU A 553 -20.95 -12.81 49.80
N PHE A 554 -20.80 -12.57 48.49
CA PHE A 554 -21.91 -12.14 47.64
C PHE A 554 -22.97 -13.23 47.46
N HIS A 555 -22.56 -14.50 47.45
CA HIS A 555 -23.49 -15.63 47.39
C HIS A 555 -24.35 -15.70 48.65
N LYS A 556 -23.74 -15.62 49.83
CA LYS A 556 -24.45 -15.61 51.11
C LYS A 556 -25.42 -14.43 51.21
N LYS A 557 -24.99 -13.24 50.79
CA LYS A 557 -25.84 -12.03 50.76
C LYS A 557 -27.02 -12.13 49.80
N LYS A 558 -26.89 -12.92 48.73
CA LYS A 558 -28.00 -13.26 47.84
C LYS A 558 -28.98 -14.24 48.52
N GLU A 559 -28.50 -15.24 49.24
CA GLU A 559 -29.35 -16.18 50.01
C GLU A 559 -30.13 -15.48 51.13
N GLU A 560 -29.49 -14.51 51.80
CA GLU A 560 -30.10 -13.63 52.81
C GLU A 560 -31.11 -12.63 52.21
N LYS A 561 -31.31 -12.63 50.88
CA LYS A 561 -32.16 -11.70 50.11
C LYS A 561 -31.80 -10.22 50.26
N SER A 562 -30.57 -9.91 50.68
CA SER A 562 -30.04 -8.55 50.71
C SER A 562 -29.69 -8.03 49.31
N ILE A 563 -29.47 -8.95 48.36
CA ILE A 563 -29.07 -8.66 46.98
C ILE A 563 -29.98 -9.47 46.02
N GLU A 564 -30.44 -8.86 44.93
CA GLU A 564 -31.21 -9.56 43.89
C GLU A 564 -30.30 -10.42 43.00
N SER A 565 -29.18 -9.85 42.55
CA SER A 565 -28.19 -10.54 41.72
C SER A 565 -26.83 -9.87 41.81
N TYR A 566 -25.77 -10.61 41.53
CA TYR A 566 -24.41 -10.10 41.45
C TYR A 566 -23.67 -10.70 40.25
N SER A 567 -22.70 -9.97 39.72
CA SER A 567 -21.77 -10.40 38.68
C SER A 567 -20.36 -9.98 39.09
N ILE A 568 -19.40 -10.90 39.01
CA ILE A 568 -17.99 -10.62 39.28
C ILE A 568 -17.25 -10.93 37.99
N THR A 569 -16.60 -9.91 37.43
CA THR A 569 -15.85 -10.00 36.19
C THR A 569 -14.45 -9.45 36.39
N GLN A 570 -13.45 -10.04 35.72
CA GLN A 570 -12.11 -9.47 35.69
C GLN A 570 -12.11 -8.26 34.75
N THR A 571 -11.24 -7.29 35.03
CA THR A 571 -10.97 -6.16 34.13
C THR A 571 -10.72 -6.61 32.69
N THR A 572 -11.39 -5.94 31.74
CA THR A 572 -11.27 -6.25 30.32
C THR A 572 -10.03 -5.59 29.72
N LEU A 573 -9.53 -6.11 28.60
CA LEU A 573 -8.43 -5.47 27.87
C LEU A 573 -8.80 -4.06 27.39
N GLU A 574 -10.08 -3.78 27.14
CA GLU A 574 -10.58 -2.45 26.82
C GLU A 574 -10.35 -1.45 27.96
N GLN A 575 -10.68 -1.83 29.20
CA GLN A 575 -10.47 -0.97 30.36
C GLN A 575 -8.99 -0.67 30.59
N ILE A 576 -8.13 -1.68 30.44
CA ILE A 576 -6.67 -1.52 30.50
C ILE A 576 -6.19 -0.54 29.43
N PHE A 577 -6.70 -0.68 28.22
CA PHE A 577 -6.32 0.19 27.11
C PHE A 577 -6.78 1.63 27.30
N ILE A 578 -7.98 1.86 27.84
CA ILE A 578 -8.50 3.20 28.17
C ILE A 578 -7.62 3.84 29.25
N HIS A 579 -7.25 3.09 30.27
CA HIS A 579 -6.38 3.58 31.35
C HIS A 579 -5.01 4.00 30.80
N LEU A 580 -4.33 3.13 30.05
CA LEU A 580 -3.06 3.44 29.38
C LEU A 580 -3.15 4.59 28.37
N SER A 581 -4.35 4.86 27.84
CA SER A 581 -4.59 5.98 26.94
C SER A 581 -4.86 7.29 27.69
N GLY A 582 -5.52 7.23 28.85
CA GLY A 582 -6.01 8.36 29.63
C GLY A 582 -4.97 9.07 30.50
N GLU A 583 -3.91 8.38 30.95
CA GLU A 583 -2.88 8.96 31.84
C GLU A 583 -2.15 10.19 31.25
N ASP A 584 -2.17 10.39 29.93
CA ASP A 584 -1.47 11.51 29.27
C ASP A 584 -2.33 12.77 29.08
N GLN A 585 -3.61 12.78 29.47
CA GLN A 585 -4.39 14.03 29.40
C GLN A 585 -3.90 15.10 30.39
N TYR A 586 -3.10 14.72 31.40
CA TYR A 586 -2.56 15.65 32.39
C TYR A 586 -1.15 16.18 32.07
N ILE A 587 -0.41 15.61 31.12
CA ILE A 587 0.99 16.01 30.86
C ILE A 587 1.09 17.17 29.86
N ASN A 588 0.06 17.44 29.05
CA ASN A 588 0.10 18.48 28.00
C ASN A 588 -0.66 19.77 28.31
N THR A 589 -1.20 19.94 29.52
CA THR A 589 -1.82 21.21 29.93
C THR A 589 -0.83 22.25 30.46
N ASP A 590 0.41 21.86 30.77
CA ASP A 590 1.42 22.78 31.32
C ASP A 590 2.32 23.46 30.27
N GLU A 591 2.28 23.05 29.00
CA GLU A 591 3.04 23.69 27.91
C GLU A 591 2.24 24.74 27.10
N LYS A 592 1.11 25.21 27.63
CA LYS A 592 0.41 26.39 27.10
C LYS A 592 0.28 27.47 28.16
N LYS A 593 1.40 28.10 28.50
CA LYS A 593 1.46 29.50 28.90
C LYS A 593 2.56 30.21 28.13
#